data_AF-Q4C2P5-F1
#
_entry.id   AF-Q4C2P5-F1
#
_cell.length_a   1.000
_cell.length_b   1.000
_cell.length_c   1.000
_cell.angle_alpha   90.00
_cell.angle_beta   90.00
_cell.angle_gamma   90.00
#
_symmetry.space_group_name_H-M   'P 1'
#
loop_
_entity.id
_entity.type
_entity.pdbx_description
1 polymer ?
#
loop_
_entity_poly.entity_id
_entity_poly.type
_entity_poly.pdbx_seq_one_letter_code
_entity_poly.pdbx_strand_id
1 'polypeptide(L)'
;MKTDTIFYRLFQSFPSIFFELIQLPATEANNYSFDSVEVKQLSFRIDGIFLPQNNNPHVPIYFCEVQFQKDNDFYGRFFEEIFMYLSKTDSCL
;
A
#
# COMPACT_ATOMS: atom_id res chain seq x y z
N MET A 1 -12.43 5.02 10.36
CA MET A 1 -11.98 4.10 11.44
C MET A 1 -12.68 2.74 11.50
N LYS A 2 -13.94 2.52 11.05
CA LYS A 2 -14.51 1.15 10.90
C LYS A 2 -14.44 0.59 9.48
N THR A 3 -14.31 1.46 8.49
CA THR A 3 -14.31 1.17 7.07
C THR A 3 -12.93 0.75 6.54
N ASP A 4 -11.86 1.30 7.10
CA ASP A 4 -10.47 0.97 6.74
C ASP A 4 -10.20 -0.54 6.95
N THR A 5 -10.84 -1.13 7.97
CA THR A 5 -10.73 -2.56 8.30
C THR A 5 -11.35 -3.48 7.23
N ILE A 6 -12.38 -3.06 6.49
CA ILE A 6 -13.00 -3.94 5.49
C ILE A 6 -12.14 -4.08 4.24
N PHE A 7 -11.53 -2.98 3.78
CA PHE A 7 -10.64 -2.99 2.63
C PHE A 7 -9.30 -3.64 2.95
N TYR A 8 -8.77 -3.39 4.14
CA TYR A 8 -7.62 -4.12 4.63
C TYR A 8 -7.87 -5.63 4.60
N ARG A 9 -9.01 -6.10 5.16
CA ARG A 9 -9.37 -7.53 5.13
C ARG A 9 -9.61 -8.06 3.72
N LEU A 10 -10.19 -7.24 2.85
CA LEU A 10 -10.43 -7.60 1.44
C LEU A 10 -9.11 -7.89 0.74
N PHE A 11 -8.15 -6.97 0.78
CA PHE A 11 -6.85 -7.16 0.13
C PHE A 11 -5.98 -8.21 0.83
N GLN A 12 -6.12 -8.35 2.15
CA GLN A 12 -5.47 -9.45 2.89
C GLN A 12 -6.00 -10.83 2.46
N SER A 13 -7.30 -10.95 2.18
CA SER A 13 -7.93 -12.23 1.81
C SER A 13 -7.84 -12.49 0.30
N PHE A 14 -7.85 -11.44 -0.51
CA PHE A 14 -7.93 -11.46 -1.96
C PHE A 14 -7.03 -10.40 -2.60
N PRO A 15 -5.69 -10.54 -2.51
CA PRO A 15 -4.76 -9.55 -3.04
C PRO A 15 -4.82 -9.41 -4.57
N SER A 16 -5.30 -10.44 -5.28
CA SER A 16 -5.49 -10.42 -6.74
C SER A 16 -6.44 -9.32 -7.22
N ILE A 17 -7.43 -8.95 -6.41
CA ILE A 17 -8.42 -7.93 -6.76
C ILE A 17 -7.74 -6.58 -7.04
N PHE A 18 -6.68 -6.24 -6.30
CA PHE A 18 -5.94 -5.00 -6.52
C PHE A 18 -5.37 -4.94 -7.95
N PHE A 19 -4.74 -6.02 -8.41
CA PHE A 19 -4.11 -6.10 -9.73
C PHE A 19 -5.15 -6.07 -10.85
N GLU A 20 -6.29 -6.75 -10.67
CA GLU A 20 -7.40 -6.70 -11.61
C GLU A 20 -7.95 -5.27 -11.76
N LEU A 21 -8.09 -4.52 -10.66
CA LEU A 21 -8.59 -3.14 -10.67
C LEU A 21 -7.69 -2.17 -11.45
N ILE A 22 -6.38 -2.41 -11.44
CA ILE A 22 -5.40 -1.63 -12.20
C ILE A 22 -5.12 -2.23 -13.59
N GLN A 23 -5.96 -3.16 -14.05
CA GLN A 23 -5.88 -3.80 -15.37
C GLN A 23 -4.60 -4.63 -15.59
N LEU A 24 -4.06 -5.21 -14.52
CA LEU A 24 -2.99 -6.19 -14.57
C LEU A 24 -3.54 -7.62 -14.38
N PRO A 25 -2.78 -8.65 -14.80
CA PRO A 25 -3.16 -10.04 -14.53
C PRO A 25 -3.31 -10.30 -13.03
N ALA A 26 -4.38 -10.96 -12.62
CA ALA A 26 -4.60 -11.40 -11.23
C ALA A 26 -3.42 -12.21 -10.66
N THR A 27 -2.70 -12.92 -11.54
CA THR A 27 -1.52 -13.71 -11.21
C THR A 27 -0.34 -12.88 -10.71
N GLU A 28 -0.32 -11.56 -10.99
CA GLU A 28 0.71 -10.66 -10.45
C GLU A 28 0.71 -10.65 -8.93
N ALA A 29 -0.44 -10.86 -8.27
CA ALA A 29 -0.49 -10.93 -6.81
C ALA A 29 0.44 -12.02 -6.22
N ASN A 30 0.77 -13.07 -6.98
CA ASN A 30 1.72 -14.10 -6.54
C ASN A 30 3.15 -13.56 -6.39
N ASN A 31 3.47 -12.46 -7.07
CA ASN A 31 4.77 -11.80 -7.01
C ASN A 31 4.87 -10.78 -5.88
N TYR A 32 3.82 -10.62 -5.06
CA TYR A 32 3.75 -9.59 -4.04
C TYR A 32 3.34 -10.13 -2.67
N SER A 33 3.75 -9.42 -1.62
CA SER A 33 3.20 -9.54 -0.27
C SER A 33 2.40 -8.29 0.08
N PHE A 34 1.20 -8.47 0.64
CA PHE A 34 0.37 -7.37 1.12
C PHE A 34 0.59 -7.13 2.62
N ASP A 35 0.80 -5.87 3.01
CA ASP A 35 0.94 -5.46 4.41
C ASP A 35 0.27 -4.08 4.65
N SER A 36 0.15 -3.67 5.91
CA SER A 36 -0.20 -2.30 6.31
C SER A 36 0.83 -1.77 7.30
N VAL A 37 1.26 -0.52 7.14
CA VAL A 37 2.31 0.06 7.97
C VAL A 37 1.72 1.12 8.88
N GLU A 38 1.89 0.96 10.19
CA GLU A 38 1.48 1.96 11.19
C GLU A 38 2.68 2.38 12.04
N VAL A 39 3.10 3.64 11.92
CA VAL A 39 4.19 4.23 12.69
C VAL A 39 3.61 5.15 13.76
N LYS A 40 3.50 4.62 14.99
CA LYS A 40 2.90 5.33 16.14
C LYS A 40 3.55 6.66 16.48
N GLN A 41 4.86 6.80 16.27
CA GLN A 41 5.64 7.98 16.70
C GLN A 41 5.41 9.22 15.81
N LEU A 42 4.95 9.02 14.57
CA LEU A 42 4.66 10.09 13.61
C LEU A 42 3.16 10.18 13.27
N SER A 43 2.31 9.40 13.96
CA SER A 43 0.89 9.23 13.63
C SER A 43 0.65 8.91 12.15
N PHE A 44 1.58 8.19 11.55
CA PHE A 44 1.58 7.86 10.13
C PHE A 44 1.05 6.44 9.93
N ARG A 45 0.10 6.27 8.99
CA ARG A 45 -0.41 4.97 8.56
C ARG A 45 -0.54 4.93 7.03
N ILE A 46 -0.10 3.84 6.41
CA ILE A 46 -0.51 3.46 5.04
C ILE A 46 -1.52 2.33 5.17
N ASP A 47 -2.70 2.48 4.58
CA ASP A 47 -3.76 1.48 4.65
C ASP A 47 -3.39 0.16 3.93
N GLY A 48 -2.60 0.22 2.85
CA GLY A 48 -2.09 -0.97 2.16
C GLY A 48 -0.81 -0.74 1.37
N ILE A 49 0.12 -1.69 1.47
CA ILE A 49 1.35 -1.75 0.67
C ILE A 49 1.51 -3.14 0.05
N PHE A 50 1.77 -3.17 -1.26
CA PHE A 50 2.15 -4.39 -1.97
C PHE A 50 3.66 -4.32 -2.26
N LEU A 51 4.41 -5.16 -1.57
CA LEU A 51 5.86 -5.27 -1.72
C LEU A 51 6.23 -6.40 -2.68
N PRO A 52 7.13 -6.19 -3.65
CA PRO A 52 7.63 -7.26 -4.50
C PRO A 52 8.28 -8.36 -3.67
N GLN A 53 7.95 -9.61 -3.98
CA GLN A 53 8.68 -10.75 -3.45
C GLN A 53 10.13 -10.71 -3.92
N ASN A 54 11.04 -11.18 -3.07
CA ASN A 54 12.49 -11.22 -3.31
C ASN A 54 13.19 -9.86 -3.44
N ASN A 55 12.55 -8.76 -3.00
CA ASN A 55 13.11 -7.41 -3.07
C ASN A 55 13.65 -7.05 -4.47
N ASN A 56 12.95 -7.44 -5.52
CA ASN A 56 13.36 -7.15 -6.89
C ASN A 56 13.25 -5.63 -7.18
N PRO A 57 14.37 -4.91 -7.41
CA PRO A 57 14.35 -3.46 -7.60
C PRO A 57 13.74 -3.04 -8.94
N HIS A 58 13.55 -3.97 -9.89
CA HIS A 58 12.94 -3.68 -11.19
C HIS A 58 11.41 -3.74 -11.18
N VAL A 59 10.81 -4.04 -10.03
CA VAL A 59 9.38 -4.24 -9.87
C VAL A 59 8.84 -3.17 -8.92
N PRO A 60 7.75 -2.46 -9.25
CA PRO A 60 7.28 -1.35 -8.45
C PRO A 60 6.69 -1.82 -7.13
N ILE A 61 6.85 -1.01 -6.08
CA ILE A 61 6.04 -1.08 -4.86
C ILE A 61 4.71 -0.37 -5.14
N TYR A 62 3.58 -0.99 -4.77
CA TYR A 62 2.28 -0.32 -4.85
C TYR A 62 1.83 0.15 -3.47
N PHE A 63 1.49 1.43 -3.38
CA PHE A 63 0.87 2.04 -2.20
C PHE A 63 -0.62 2.25 -2.47
N CYS A 64 -1.46 1.87 -1.51
CA CYS A 64 -2.91 1.94 -1.62
C CYS A 64 -3.50 2.65 -0.39
N GLU A 65 -4.29 3.69 -0.64
CA GLU A 65 -5.10 4.37 0.38
C GLU A 65 -6.56 4.33 -0.05
N VAL A 66 -7.47 4.07 0.90
CA VAL A 66 -8.91 4.02 0.64
C VAL A 66 -9.60 5.26 1.18
N GLN A 67 -10.14 6.09 0.29
CA GLN A 67 -10.83 7.32 0.67
C GLN A 67 -12.36 7.18 0.65
N PHE A 68 -13.01 7.48 1.77
CA PHE A 68 -14.48 7.51 1.88
C PHE A 68 -15.07 8.93 1.82
N GLN A 69 -14.26 9.92 2.15
CA GLN A 69 -14.65 11.33 2.13
C GLN A 69 -13.58 12.11 1.39
N LYS A 70 -13.98 13.22 0.77
CA LYS A 70 -13.05 14.11 0.14
C LYS A 70 -12.12 14.71 1.20
N ASP A 71 -10.83 14.55 0.98
CA ASP A 71 -9.77 15.19 1.74
C ASP A 71 -8.97 16.09 0.77
N ASN A 72 -8.97 17.40 1.03
CA ASN A 72 -8.30 18.36 0.15
C ASN A 72 -6.78 18.29 0.27
N ASP A 73 -6.26 17.79 1.40
CA ASP A 73 -4.83 17.68 1.68
C ASP A 73 -4.31 16.27 1.39
N PHE A 74 -5.17 15.38 0.86
CA PHE A 74 -4.88 13.97 0.65
C PHE A 74 -3.55 13.73 -0.05
N TYR A 75 -3.35 14.32 -1.24
CA TYR A 75 -2.17 14.03 -2.04
C TYR A 75 -0.88 14.48 -1.33
N GLY A 76 -0.90 15.65 -0.70
CA GLY A 76 0.26 16.15 0.05
C GLY A 76 0.61 15.19 1.17
N ARG A 77 -0.39 14.83 1.98
CA ARG A 77 -0.23 13.89 3.08
C ARG A 77 0.22 12.51 2.59
N PHE A 78 -0.46 11.92 1.60
CA PHE A 78 -0.14 10.60 1.05
C PHE A 78 1.26 10.53 0.41
N PHE A 79 1.75 11.62 -0.20
CA PHE A 79 3.12 11.65 -0.69
C PHE A 79 4.15 11.75 0.45
N GLU A 80 3.91 12.58 1.48
CA GLU A 80 4.76 12.62 2.67
C GLU A 80 4.88 11.23 3.32
N GLU A 81 3.75 10.56 3.43
CA GLU A 81 3.60 9.19 3.89
C GLU A 81 4.46 8.18 3.08
N ILE A 82 4.37 8.20 1.75
CA ILE A 82 5.20 7.37 0.86
C ILE A 82 6.70 7.67 1.06
N PHE A 83 7.10 8.94 1.08
CA PHE A 83 8.51 9.30 1.23
C PHE A 83 9.06 8.95 2.63
N MET A 84 8.24 9.08 3.67
CA MET A 84 8.60 8.63 5.01
C MET A 84 8.80 7.11 5.06
N TYR A 85 7.94 6.33 4.39
CA TYR A 85 8.12 4.90 4.29
C TYR A 85 9.45 4.55 3.59
N LEU A 86 9.72 5.16 2.43
CA LEU A 86 10.93 4.91 1.65
C LEU A 86 12.21 5.35 2.37
N SER A 87 12.17 6.41 3.18
CA SER A 87 13.35 6.86 3.96
C SER A 87 13.69 5.98 5.16
N LYS A 88 12.73 5.20 5.68
CA LYS A 88 12.91 4.31 6.84
C LYS A 88 13.17 2.87 6.46
N THR A 89 12.81 2.50 5.24
CA THR A 89 13.02 1.17 4.70
C THR A 89 14.29 1.23 3.87
N ASP A 90 15.32 0.46 4.22
CA ASP A 90 16.50 0.23 3.36
C ASP A 90 16.04 -0.50 2.09
N SER A 91 15.35 0.23 1.24
CA SER A 91 14.90 -0.20 -0.06
C SER A 91 16.19 -0.24 -0.87
N CYS A 92 16.74 -1.43 -1.08
CA CYS A 92 17.92 -1.62 -1.91
C CYS A 92 17.69 -0.91 -3.25
N LEU A 93 18.35 0.23 -3.42
CA LEU A 93 18.61 0.83 -4.72
C LEU A 93 19.74 0.06 -5.40
#